data_AF-A0ABD1SHM2-F1
#
_entry.id   AF-A0ABD1SHM2-F1
#
_cell.length_a   1.000
_cell.length_b   1.000
_cell.length_c   1.000
_cell.angle_alpha   90.00
_cell.angle_beta   90.00
_cell.angle_gamma   90.00
#
_symmetry.space_group_name_H-M   'P 1'
#
loop_
_entity.id
_entity.type
_entity.pdbx_description
1 polymer ?
#
loop_
_entity_poly.entity_id
_entity_poly.type
_entity_poly.pdbx_seq_one_letter_code
_entity_poly.pdbx_strand_id
1 'polypeptide(L)'
;MSVESLWERHLVSAESLWERHLVSAESLWVRHWVSAESLWERRLVSAESLWERRLVSAESLWKRHLVGAVPVGEAPGGCRVPVGEAPGACRVPAESLWERRLVGAESLWVRHVVGAESLWERHLVGAESLWERHLVGAESLWERQLVGAESLWERHWVGAESLWERHLVRLVSYRSRVKRSL
;
A
#
# COMPACT_ATOMS: atom_id res chain seq x y z
N MET A 1 14.97 -35.13 30.60
CA MET A 1 14.65 -34.62 29.25
C MET A 1 15.80 -35.03 28.35
N SER A 2 15.50 -35.76 27.27
CA SER A 2 16.52 -36.08 26.25
C SER A 2 16.79 -34.83 25.43
N VAL A 3 17.98 -34.72 24.86
CA VAL A 3 18.34 -33.60 23.98
C VAL A 3 17.36 -33.55 22.80
N GLU A 4 16.92 -34.71 22.29
CA GLU A 4 15.94 -34.82 21.17
C GLU A 4 14.62 -34.12 21.50
N SER A 5 14.13 -34.29 22.74
CA SER A 5 12.87 -33.65 23.16
C SER A 5 12.96 -32.11 23.21
N LEU A 6 14.17 -31.55 23.36
CA LEU A 6 14.38 -30.10 23.25
C LEU A 6 14.41 -29.65 21.80
N TRP A 7 14.99 -30.45 20.90
CA TRP A 7 15.02 -30.19 19.46
C TRP A 7 13.62 -30.19 18.85
N GLU A 8 12.83 -31.23 19.10
CA GLU A 8 11.45 -31.33 18.61
C GLU A 8 10.60 -30.15 19.10
N ARG A 9 10.72 -29.81 20.39
CA ARG A 9 10.00 -28.67 20.97
C ARG A 9 10.45 -27.34 20.33
N HIS A 10 11.73 -27.18 20.02
CA HIS A 10 12.24 -25.99 19.35
C HIS A 10 11.68 -25.89 17.93
N LEU A 11 11.66 -26.99 17.17
CA LEU A 11 11.13 -27.03 15.81
C LEU A 11 9.64 -26.64 15.78
N VAL A 12 8.82 -27.28 16.62
CA VAL A 12 7.39 -26.99 16.75
C VAL A 12 7.17 -25.52 17.17
N SER A 13 7.99 -25.01 18.09
CA SER A 13 7.88 -23.61 18.52
C SER A 13 8.21 -22.65 17.38
N ALA A 14 9.26 -22.94 16.62
CA ALA A 14 9.68 -22.13 15.49
C ALA A 14 8.60 -22.14 14.38
N GLU A 15 8.03 -23.30 14.05
CA GLU A 15 6.95 -23.45 13.07
C GLU A 15 5.72 -22.63 13.50
N SER A 16 5.33 -22.73 14.76
CA SER A 16 4.20 -21.95 15.28
C SER A 16 4.41 -20.43 15.22
N LEU A 17 5.66 -19.96 15.36
CA LEU A 17 6.01 -18.56 15.22
C LEU A 17 5.98 -18.12 13.76
N TRP A 18 6.43 -18.98 12.85
CA TRP A 18 6.39 -18.76 11.42
C TRP A 18 4.94 -18.65 10.91
N GLU A 19 4.08 -19.59 11.28
CA GLU A 19 2.65 -19.54 10.94
C GLU A 19 1.99 -18.26 11.48
N ARG A 20 2.25 -17.90 12.74
CA ARG A 20 1.73 -16.67 13.32
C ARG A 20 2.23 -15.43 12.57
N HIS A 21 3.49 -15.43 12.15
CA HIS A 21 4.06 -14.35 11.37
C HIS A 21 3.35 -14.22 10.02
N LEU A 22 3.16 -15.33 9.28
CA LEU A 22 2.44 -15.34 8.01
C LEU A 22 1.01 -14.80 8.16
N VAL A 23 0.24 -15.33 9.13
CA VAL A 23 -1.13 -14.86 9.40
C VAL A 23 -1.16 -13.38 9.74
N SER A 24 -0.19 -12.90 10.53
CA SER A 24 -0.10 -11.49 10.91
C SER A 24 0.23 -10.60 9.71
N ALA A 25 1.15 -11.04 8.86
CA ALA A 25 1.56 -10.34 7.65
C ALA A 25 0.38 -10.25 6.66
N GLU A 26 -0.34 -11.35 6.43
CA GLU A 26 -1.54 -11.39 5.58
C GLU A 26 -2.63 -10.46 6.12
N SER A 27 -2.84 -10.47 7.44
CA SER A 27 -3.81 -9.58 8.08
C SER A 27 -3.46 -8.10 7.87
N LEU A 28 -2.17 -7.75 7.93
CA LEU A 28 -1.71 -6.39 7.65
C LEU A 28 -1.88 -6.03 6.19
N TRP A 29 -1.60 -6.96 5.28
CA TRP A 29 -1.79 -6.78 3.83
C TRP A 29 -3.25 -6.49 3.49
N VAL A 30 -4.18 -7.31 3.98
CA VAL A 30 -5.62 -7.12 3.77
C VAL A 30 -6.08 -5.78 4.34
N ARG A 31 -5.64 -5.41 5.55
CA ARG A 31 -5.97 -4.10 6.14
C ARG A 31 -5.44 -2.94 5.31
N HIS A 32 -4.21 -3.05 4.82
CA HIS A 32 -3.60 -2.05 3.96
C HIS A 32 -4.41 -1.87 2.68
N TRP A 33 -4.76 -2.98 2.01
CA TRP A 33 -5.57 -2.99 0.80
C TRP A 33 -6.92 -2.28 1.01
N VAL A 34 -7.70 -2.73 1.99
CA VAL A 34 -9.03 -2.15 2.29
C VAL A 34 -8.92 -0.67 2.66
N SER A 35 -7.88 -0.29 3.41
CA SER A 35 -7.64 1.11 3.76
C SER A 35 -7.30 1.95 2.52
N ALA A 36 -6.50 1.40 1.61
CA ALA A 36 -6.11 2.09 0.40
C ALA A 36 -7.33 2.26 -0.55
N GLU A 37 -8.15 1.23 -0.74
CA GLU A 37 -9.39 1.30 -1.54
C GLU A 37 -10.37 2.32 -0.98
N SER A 38 -10.63 2.28 0.32
CA SER A 38 -11.54 3.25 0.95
C SER A 38 -11.04 4.70 0.86
N LEU A 39 -9.73 4.93 0.93
CA LEU A 39 -9.14 6.25 0.70
C LEU A 39 -9.29 6.70 -0.75
N TRP A 40 -9.14 5.78 -1.71
CA TRP A 40 -9.33 6.03 -3.13
C TRP A 40 -10.77 6.44 -3.44
N GLU A 41 -11.75 5.64 -3.02
CA GLU A 41 -13.18 5.92 -3.20
C GLU A 41 -13.57 7.27 -2.59
N ARG A 42 -13.16 7.52 -1.34
CA ARG A 42 -13.44 8.79 -0.66
C ARG A 42 -12.86 9.97 -1.43
N ARG A 43 -11.66 9.81 -2.00
CA ARG A 43 -11.01 10.86 -2.78
C ARG A 43 -11.74 11.10 -4.10
N LEU A 44 -12.22 10.06 -4.76
CA LEU A 44 -13.01 10.17 -6.00
C LEU A 44 -14.32 10.93 -5.73
N VAL A 45 -15.10 10.51 -4.74
CA VAL A 45 -16.34 11.18 -4.33
C VAL A 45 -16.10 12.64 -3.92
N SER A 46 -15.01 12.91 -3.20
CA SER A 46 -14.65 14.28 -2.81
C SER A 46 -14.29 15.14 -4.02
N ALA A 47 -13.62 14.57 -5.01
CA ALA A 47 -13.25 15.28 -6.21
C ALA A 47 -14.51 15.56 -7.08
N GLU A 48 -15.41 14.59 -7.21
CA GLU A 48 -16.68 14.72 -7.96
C GLU A 48 -17.56 15.81 -7.36
N SER A 49 -17.77 15.79 -6.04
CA SER A 49 -18.55 16.82 -5.36
C SER A 49 -17.94 18.23 -5.49
N LEU A 50 -16.61 18.35 -5.50
CA LEU A 50 -15.93 19.62 -5.76
C LEU A 50 -16.13 20.10 -7.21
N TRP A 51 -16.13 19.16 -8.16
CA TRP A 51 -16.38 19.43 -9.58
C TRP A 51 -17.81 19.94 -9.81
N GLU A 52 -18.81 19.24 -9.28
CA GLU A 52 -20.22 19.65 -9.34
C GLU A 52 -20.44 21.03 -8.71
N ARG A 53 -19.88 21.27 -7.52
CA ARG A 53 -20.00 22.58 -6.86
C ARG A 53 -19.39 23.69 -7.70
N ARG A 54 -18.26 23.41 -8.37
CA ARG A 54 -17.62 24.38 -9.29
C ARG A 54 -18.49 24.64 -10.51
N LEU A 55 -19.08 23.62 -11.11
CA LEU A 55 -20.01 23.77 -12.24
C LEU A 55 -21.21 24.64 -11.85
N VAL A 56 -21.90 24.31 -10.76
CA VAL A 56 -23.06 25.09 -10.26
C VAL A 56 -22.69 26.55 -9.96
N SER A 57 -21.54 26.77 -9.33
CA SER A 57 -21.07 28.14 -9.01
C SER A 57 -20.79 28.92 -10.29
N ALA A 58 -20.15 28.28 -11.25
CA ALA A 58 -19.78 28.90 -12.51
C ALA A 58 -21.05 29.22 -13.33
N GLU A 59 -22.03 28.32 -13.41
CA GLU A 59 -23.34 28.58 -14.04
C GLU A 59 -24.08 29.74 -13.39
N SER A 60 -24.04 29.84 -12.05
CA SER A 60 -24.67 30.92 -11.31
C SER A 60 -24.04 32.28 -11.63
N LEU A 61 -22.71 32.33 -11.75
CA LEU A 61 -21.97 33.52 -12.18
C LEU A 61 -22.30 33.91 -13.62
N TRP A 62 -22.41 32.92 -14.51
CA TRP A 62 -22.81 33.12 -15.91
C TRP A 62 -24.21 33.72 -16.02
N LYS A 63 -25.20 33.13 -15.32
CA LYS A 63 -26.58 33.66 -15.26
C LYS A 63 -26.61 35.09 -14.71
N ARG A 64 -25.84 35.41 -13.66
CA ARG A 64 -25.73 36.77 -13.12
C ARG A 64 -25.13 37.75 -14.13
N HIS A 65 -24.11 37.34 -14.88
CA HIS A 65 -23.51 38.15 -15.94
C HIS A 65 -24.51 38.44 -17.07
N LEU A 66 -25.29 37.46 -17.49
CA LEU A 66 -26.33 37.66 -18.52
C LEU A 66 -27.43 38.61 -18.04
N VAL A 67 -27.89 38.50 -16.79
CA VAL A 67 -28.93 39.37 -16.22
C VAL A 67 -28.40 40.79 -15.98
N GLY A 68 -27.15 40.95 -15.51
CA GLY A 68 -26.52 42.26 -15.30
C GLY A 68 -26.13 43.00 -16.60
N ALA A 69 -26.09 42.29 -17.74
CA ALA A 69 -25.89 42.86 -19.06
C ALA A 69 -27.19 43.40 -19.71
N VAL A 70 -28.36 43.21 -19.07
CA VAL A 70 -29.61 43.86 -19.46
C VAL A 70 -29.52 45.33 -19.01
N PRO A 71 -29.54 46.32 -19.91
CA PRO A 71 -29.33 47.70 -19.53
C PRO A 71 -30.52 48.19 -18.71
N VAL A 72 -30.32 48.38 -17.40
CA VAL A 72 -31.08 49.37 -16.65
C VAL A 72 -30.57 50.72 -17.14
N GLY A 73 -31.46 51.49 -17.74
CA GLY A 73 -31.15 52.79 -18.31
C GLY A 73 -30.45 53.71 -17.30
N GLU A 74 -29.51 54.46 -17.86
CA GLU A 74 -29.00 55.76 -17.41
C GLU A 74 -28.00 55.79 -16.24
N ALA A 75 -26.71 55.87 -16.56
CA ALA A 75 -25.79 56.90 -16.07
C ALA A 75 -24.46 56.90 -16.86
N PRO A 76 -23.75 58.04 -16.96
CA PRO A 76 -22.91 58.37 -18.11
C PRO A 76 -21.45 57.97 -17.92
N GLY A 77 -20.89 57.29 -18.92
CA GLY A 77 -19.46 57.01 -18.94
C GLY A 77 -19.04 55.95 -19.95
N GLY A 78 -18.82 56.37 -21.19
CA GLY A 78 -17.65 55.88 -21.93
C GLY A 78 -17.72 54.61 -22.77
N CYS A 79 -18.88 53.98 -23.00
CA CYS A 79 -18.99 52.95 -24.04
C CYS A 79 -19.74 53.51 -25.26
N ARG A 80 -18.99 54.03 -26.24
CA ARG A 80 -19.52 54.48 -27.54
C ARG A 80 -19.63 53.28 -28.47
N VAL A 81 -20.76 52.57 -28.42
CA VAL A 81 -21.14 51.58 -29.44
C VAL A 81 -22.04 52.28 -30.44
N PRO A 82 -21.86 52.12 -31.77
CA PRO A 82 -22.76 52.70 -32.76
C PRO A 82 -24.19 52.23 -32.51
N VAL A 83 -25.10 53.21 -32.48
CA VAL A 83 -26.54 53.01 -32.32
C VAL A 83 -27.03 52.16 -33.50
N GLY A 84 -27.36 50.89 -33.25
CA GLY A 84 -27.98 50.04 -34.27
C GLY A 84 -27.88 48.53 -34.02
N GLU A 85 -26.85 48.04 -33.32
CA GLU A 85 -26.67 46.59 -33.13
C GLU A 85 -26.89 46.18 -31.67
N ALA A 86 -27.96 45.42 -31.53
CA ALA A 86 -28.63 44.98 -30.32
C ALA A 86 -27.74 44.31 -29.26
N PRO A 87 -28.25 44.14 -28.02
CA PRO A 87 -27.67 43.29 -26.96
C PRO A 87 -27.25 41.86 -27.38
N GLY A 88 -27.59 41.41 -28.59
CA GLY A 88 -27.11 40.15 -29.18
C GLY A 88 -25.63 40.13 -29.57
N ALA A 89 -25.01 41.26 -29.92
CA ALA A 89 -23.62 41.30 -30.40
C ALA A 89 -22.59 40.94 -29.30
N CYS A 90 -22.86 41.30 -28.04
CA CYS A 90 -22.01 40.93 -26.90
C CYS A 90 -22.38 39.55 -26.29
N ARG A 91 -23.59 39.06 -26.57
CA ARG A 91 -24.13 37.81 -26.00
C ARG A 91 -23.56 36.57 -26.69
N VAL A 92 -23.50 36.55 -28.02
CA VAL A 92 -22.98 35.40 -28.79
C VAL A 92 -21.48 35.13 -28.51
N PRO A 93 -20.59 36.14 -28.42
CA PRO A 93 -19.20 35.94 -28.01
C PRO A 93 -19.07 35.45 -26.56
N ALA A 94 -19.95 35.89 -25.66
CA ALA A 94 -19.90 35.47 -24.27
C ALA A 94 -20.35 34.00 -24.12
N GLU A 95 -21.43 33.58 -24.81
CA GLU A 95 -21.94 32.20 -24.80
C GLU A 95 -20.89 31.22 -25.34
N SER A 96 -20.25 31.55 -26.46
CA SER A 96 -19.16 30.73 -27.02
C SER A 96 -17.91 30.64 -26.13
N LEU A 97 -17.56 31.72 -25.42
CA LEU A 97 -16.48 31.69 -24.41
C LEU A 97 -16.82 30.81 -23.21
N TRP A 98 -18.09 30.81 -22.80
CA TRP A 98 -18.61 29.99 -21.70
C TRP A 98 -18.56 28.50 -22.05
N GLU A 99 -19.07 28.12 -23.21
CA GLU A 99 -19.02 26.73 -23.72
C GLU A 99 -17.58 26.23 -23.81
N ARG A 100 -16.66 27.03 -24.39
CA ARG A 100 -15.25 26.66 -24.47
C ARG A 100 -14.62 26.46 -23.09
N ARG A 101 -15.01 27.26 -22.10
CA ARG A 101 -14.51 27.12 -20.73
C ARG A 101 -15.05 25.86 -20.05
N LEU A 102 -16.32 25.51 -20.29
CA LEU A 102 -16.93 24.29 -19.77
C LEU A 102 -16.22 23.05 -20.33
N VAL A 103 -16.07 22.98 -21.66
CA VAL A 103 -15.36 21.89 -22.35
C VAL A 103 -13.91 21.76 -21.87
N GLY A 104 -13.21 22.89 -21.71
CA GLY A 104 -11.85 22.91 -21.19
C GLY A 104 -11.76 22.39 -19.76
N ALA A 105 -12.73 22.72 -18.91
CA ALA A 105 -12.78 22.25 -17.54
C ALA A 105 -13.13 20.75 -17.46
N GLU A 106 -14.09 20.26 -18.27
CA GLU A 106 -14.42 18.83 -18.38
C GLU A 106 -13.21 18.01 -18.83
N SER A 107 -12.47 18.52 -19.82
CA SER A 107 -11.24 17.89 -20.30
C SER A 107 -10.18 17.77 -19.20
N LEU A 108 -10.02 18.80 -18.36
CA LEU A 108 -9.12 18.77 -17.21
C LEU A 108 -9.59 17.80 -16.13
N TRP A 109 -10.91 17.69 -15.91
CA TRP A 109 -11.52 16.75 -14.99
C TRP A 109 -11.24 15.30 -15.42
N VAL A 110 -11.52 14.96 -16.68
CA VAL A 110 -11.24 13.63 -17.24
C VAL A 110 -9.76 13.28 -17.10
N ARG A 111 -8.86 14.22 -17.46
CA ARG A 111 -7.42 14.02 -17.29
C ARG A 111 -7.02 13.81 -15.82
N HIS A 112 -7.68 14.50 -14.89
CA HIS A 112 -7.42 14.33 -13.47
C HIS A 112 -7.81 12.94 -12.98
N VAL A 113 -9.00 12.45 -13.35
CA VAL A 113 -9.49 11.12 -12.98
C VAL A 113 -8.57 10.03 -13.54
N VAL A 114 -8.29 10.06 -14.84
CA VAL A 114 -7.38 9.09 -15.49
C VAL A 114 -5.97 9.14 -14.87
N GLY A 115 -5.47 10.34 -14.59
CA GLY A 115 -4.18 10.50 -13.93
C GLY A 115 -4.17 9.93 -12.50
N ALA A 116 -5.28 10.03 -11.79
CA ALA A 116 -5.40 9.48 -10.46
C ALA A 116 -5.53 7.93 -10.51
N GLU A 117 -6.30 7.38 -11.45
CA GLU A 117 -6.46 5.93 -11.65
C GLU A 117 -5.13 5.27 -11.97
N SER A 118 -4.35 5.85 -12.90
CA SER A 118 -3.02 5.33 -13.23
C SER A 118 -2.03 5.37 -12.06
N LEU A 119 -2.14 6.35 -11.15
CA LEU A 119 -1.35 6.39 -9.92
C LEU A 119 -1.80 5.33 -8.93
N TRP A 120 -3.10 5.08 -8.84
CA TRP A 120 -3.68 4.03 -8.02
C TRP A 120 -3.23 2.65 -8.46
N GLU A 121 -3.34 2.32 -9.75
CA GLU A 121 -2.84 1.06 -10.32
C GLU A 121 -1.35 0.86 -10.04
N ARG A 122 -0.52 1.89 -10.24
CA ARG A 122 0.91 1.83 -9.91
C ARG A 122 1.15 1.57 -8.43
N HIS A 123 0.35 2.18 -7.56
CA HIS A 123 0.45 1.96 -6.12
C HIS A 123 0.13 0.51 -5.76
N LEU A 124 -0.93 -0.06 -6.34
CA LEU A 124 -1.31 -1.45 -6.11
C LEU A 124 -0.22 -2.42 -6.56
N VAL A 125 0.28 -2.28 -7.80
CA VAL A 125 1.38 -3.11 -8.32
C VAL A 125 2.63 -2.97 -7.45
N GLY A 126 2.95 -1.74 -7.02
CA GLY A 126 4.08 -1.49 -6.13
C GLY A 126 3.92 -2.19 -4.77
N ALA A 127 2.73 -2.11 -4.19
CA ALA A 127 2.42 -2.75 -2.92
C ALA A 127 2.48 -4.29 -3.02
N GLU A 128 1.92 -4.88 -4.09
CA GLU A 128 1.97 -6.32 -4.35
C GLU A 128 3.41 -6.81 -4.49
N SER A 129 4.24 -6.09 -5.25
CA SER A 129 5.66 -6.43 -5.42
C SER A 129 6.45 -6.39 -4.10
N LEU A 130 6.10 -5.49 -3.18
CA LEU A 130 6.71 -5.41 -1.85
C LEU A 130 6.26 -6.56 -0.97
N TRP A 131 4.98 -6.94 -1.07
CA TRP A 131 4.41 -8.08 -0.37
C TRP A 131 5.08 -9.41 -0.79
N GLU A 132 5.20 -9.66 -2.08
CA GLU A 132 5.89 -10.84 -2.62
C GLU A 132 7.35 -10.90 -2.15
N ARG A 133 8.07 -9.77 -2.24
CA ARG A 133 9.46 -9.70 -1.75
C ARG A 133 9.55 -9.97 -0.24
N HIS A 134 8.57 -9.50 0.53
CA HIS A 134 8.53 -9.75 1.96
C HIS A 134 8.34 -11.24 2.26
N LEU A 135 7.41 -11.91 1.57
CA LEU A 135 7.20 -13.36 1.72
C LEU A 135 8.45 -14.16 1.36
N VAL A 136 9.03 -13.92 0.18
CA VAL A 136 10.27 -14.59 -0.25
C VAL A 136 11.41 -14.35 0.74
N GLY A 137 11.57 -13.10 1.21
CA GLY A 137 12.56 -12.76 2.20
C GLY A 137 12.36 -13.50 3.52
N ALA A 138 11.11 -13.57 3.99
CA ALA A 138 10.75 -14.26 5.21
C ALA A 138 11.00 -15.78 5.10
N GLU A 139 10.63 -16.40 3.98
CA GLU A 139 10.87 -17.83 3.71
C GLU A 139 12.37 -18.15 3.68
N SER A 140 13.17 -17.34 2.98
CA SER A 140 14.62 -17.52 2.93
C SER A 140 15.29 -17.41 4.31
N LEU A 141 14.76 -16.54 5.19
CA LEU A 141 15.23 -16.42 6.57
C LEU A 141 14.86 -17.65 7.39
N TRP A 142 13.64 -18.16 7.20
CA TRP A 142 13.15 -19.37 7.86
C TRP A 142 14.01 -20.59 7.51
N GLU A 143 14.24 -20.84 6.22
CA GLU A 143 15.09 -21.94 5.75
C GLU A 143 16.50 -21.85 6.32
N ARG A 144 17.10 -20.66 6.31
CA ARG A 144 18.44 -20.45 6.86
C ARG A 144 18.51 -20.73 8.36
N GLN A 145 17.48 -20.36 9.11
CA GLN A 145 17.39 -20.66 10.53
C GLN A 145 17.26 -22.15 10.79
N LEU A 146 16.44 -22.85 10.00
CA LEU A 146 16.25 -24.30 10.10
C LEU A 146 17.57 -25.04 9.85
N VAL A 147 18.25 -24.74 8.74
CA VAL A 147 19.55 -25.34 8.40
C VAL A 147 20.60 -25.05 9.48
N GLY A 148 20.64 -23.81 9.98
CA GLY A 148 21.56 -23.43 11.05
C GLY A 148 21.30 -24.18 12.35
N ALA A 149 20.03 -24.37 12.70
CA ALA A 149 19.61 -25.10 13.88
C ALA A 149 19.95 -26.61 13.75
N GLU A 150 19.70 -27.22 12.58
CA GLU A 150 20.06 -28.62 12.29
C GLU A 150 21.58 -28.84 12.38
N SER A 151 22.35 -27.92 11.81
CA SER A 151 23.82 -27.97 11.88
C SER A 151 24.35 -27.90 13.32
N LEU A 152 23.70 -27.12 14.19
CA LEU A 152 24.07 -27.05 15.61
C LEU A 152 23.68 -28.32 16.36
N TRP A 153 22.51 -28.87 16.02
CA TRP A 153 22.01 -30.12 16.56
C TRP A 153 22.97 -31.30 16.29
N GLU A 154 23.38 -31.48 15.03
CA GLU A 154 24.31 -32.53 14.64
C GLU A 154 25.65 -32.42 15.38
N ARG A 155 26.22 -31.21 15.46
CA ARG A 155 27.47 -30.98 16.20
C ARG A 155 27.34 -31.31 17.68
N HIS A 156 26.22 -30.95 18.27
CA HIS A 156 25.96 -31.26 19.68
C HIS A 156 25.85 -32.77 19.91
N TRP A 157 25.10 -33.47 19.04
CA TRP A 157 24.94 -34.92 19.10
C TRP A 157 26.27 -35.67 18.99
N VAL A 158 27.06 -35.36 17.95
CA VAL A 158 28.40 -35.94 17.75
C VAL A 158 29.32 -35.63 18.93
N GLY A 159 29.26 -34.41 19.47
CA GLY A 159 29.99 -34.03 20.66
C GLY A 159 29.61 -34.89 21.89
N ALA A 160 28.31 -35.10 22.11
CA ALA A 160 27.80 -35.91 23.20
C ALA A 160 28.20 -37.38 23.08
N GLU A 161 28.06 -37.99 21.90
CA GLU A 161 28.52 -39.36 21.64
C GLU A 161 30.02 -39.49 21.92
N SER A 162 30.84 -38.58 21.40
CA SER A 162 32.29 -38.63 21.60
C SER A 162 32.70 -38.55 23.08
N LEU A 163 31.92 -37.85 23.90
CA LEU A 163 32.15 -37.75 25.34
C LEU A 163 31.72 -39.03 26.05
N TRP A 164 30.60 -39.62 25.63
CA TRP A 164 30.10 -40.89 26.15
C TRP A 164 31.06 -42.04 25.88
N GLU A 165 31.55 -42.18 24.65
CA GLU A 165 32.56 -43.18 24.27
C GLU A 165 33.84 -43.03 25.10
N ARG A 166 34.35 -41.80 25.23
CA ARG A 166 35.53 -41.51 26.08
C ARG A 166 35.28 -41.90 27.54
N HIS A 167 34.07 -41.67 28.04
CA HIS A 167 33.70 -42.05 29.40
C HIS A 167 33.66 -43.58 29.57
N LEU A 168 33.03 -44.31 28.63
CA LEU A 168 32.98 -45.77 28.62
C LEU A 168 34.39 -46.39 28.58
N VAL A 169 35.26 -45.89 27.70
CA VAL A 169 36.66 -46.35 27.62
C VAL A 169 37.39 -46.15 28.94
N ARG A 170 37.21 -44.99 29.60
CA ARG A 170 37.77 -44.72 30.93
C ARG A 170 37.26 -45.69 31.99
N LEU A 171 35.95 -45.97 32.01
CA LEU A 171 35.35 -46.90 32.97
C LEU A 171 35.87 -48.33 32.78
N VAL A 172 35.97 -48.80 31.53
CA VAL A 172 36.53 -50.13 31.22
C VAL A 172 38.00 -50.21 31.60
N SER A 173 38.78 -49.16 31.34
CA SER A 173 40.18 -49.07 31.74
C SER A 173 40.35 -49.10 33.27
N TYR A 174 39.54 -48.31 33.99
CA TYR A 174 39.53 -48.28 35.46
C TYR A 174 39.19 -49.66 36.05
N ARG A 175 38.12 -50.31 35.56
CA ARG A 175 37.71 -51.65 35.99
C ARG A 175 38.81 -52.68 35.75
N SER A 176 39.51 -52.59 34.62
CA SER A 176 40.62 -53.49 34.26
C SER A 176 41.88 -53.27 35.10
N ARG A 177 42.09 -52.06 35.66
CA ARG A 177 43.16 -51.79 36.63
C ARG A 177 42.82 -52.34 38.01
N VAL A 178 41.60 -52.09 38.49
CA VAL A 178 41.15 -52.58 39.81
C VAL A 178 41.20 -54.11 39.89
N LYS A 179 40.79 -54.82 38.83
CA LYS A 179 40.89 -56.29 38.77
C LYS A 179 42.32 -56.84 38.76
N ARG A 180 43.32 -56.05 38.33
CA ARG A 180 44.73 -56.45 38.32
C ARG A 180 45.46 -56.17 39.64
N SER A 181 44.86 -55.34 40.50
CA SER A 181 45.40 -54.96 41.81
C SER A 181 44.82 -55.76 42.98
N LEU A 182 43.96 -56.73 42.71
CA LEU A 182 43.40 -57.72 43.65
C LEU A 182 44.01 -59.09 43.34
#